data_AF-A0A0Q4LC09-F1
#
_entry.id   AF-A0A0Q4LC09-F1
#
_cell.length_a   1.000
_cell.length_b   1.000
_cell.length_c   1.000
_cell.angle_alpha   90.00
_cell.angle_beta   90.00
_cell.angle_gamma   90.00
#
_symmetry.space_group_name_H-M   'P 1'
#
loop_
_entity.id
_entity.type
_entity.pdbx_description
1 polymer ?
#
loop_
_entity_poly.entity_id
_entity_poly.type
_entity_poly.pdbx_seq_one_letter_code
_entity_poly.pdbx_strand_id
1 'polypeptide(L)' 'MAVEHLLFWTMRYVERRLPGLLDSLDLSLDKLGDPSHGEDKNDDKVRHIAAKIVAGAREDMKDGE' A
#
# COMPACT_ATOMS: atom_id res chain seq x y z
N MET A 1 2.17 -6.47 -13.07
CA MET A 1 1.65 -7.86 -13.01
C MET A 1 0.13 -7.86 -12.82
N ALA A 2 -0.57 -8.92 -13.23
CA ALA A 2 -2.04 -9.02 -13.10
C ALA A 2 -2.51 -8.86 -11.64
N VAL A 3 -1.77 -9.40 -10.67
CA VAL A 3 -2.09 -9.28 -9.24
C VAL A 3 -2.04 -7.83 -8.75
N GLU A 4 -0.99 -7.08 -9.11
CA GLU A 4 -0.86 -5.66 -8.75
C GLU A 4 -2.00 -4.83 -9.34
N HIS A 5 -2.40 -5.12 -10.58
CA HIS A 5 -3.52 -4.45 -11.23
C HIS A 5 -4.85 -4.71 -10.51
N LEU A 6 -5.13 -5.98 -10.16
CA LEU A 6 -6.35 -6.34 -9.42
C LEU A 6 -6.34 -5.75 -8.00
N LEU A 7 -5.20 -5.77 -7.32
CA LEU A 7 -5.04 -5.18 -5.99
C LEU A 7 -5.30 -3.68 -6.02
N PHE A 8 -4.72 -2.97 -7.00
CA PHE A 8 -4.92 -1.54 -7.19
C PHE A 8 -6.41 -1.19 -7.37
N TRP A 9 -7.10 -1.86 -8.30
CA TRP A 9 -8.53 -1.62 -8.53
C TRP A 9 -9.40 -1.99 -7.32
N THR A 10 -9.00 -3.02 -6.56
CA THR A 10 -9.69 -3.40 -5.32
C THR A 10 -9.53 -2.33 -4.25
N MET A 11 -8.32 -1.82 -4.03
CA MET A 11 -8.05 -0.72 -3.09
C MET A 11 -8.87 0.51 -3.47
N ARG A 12 -8.89 0.88 -4.76
CA ARG A 12 -9.69 2.00 -5.27
C ARG A 12 -11.19 1.80 -5.05
N TYR A 13 -11.71 0.60 -5.36
CA TYR A 13 -13.12 0.29 -5.20
C TYR A 13 -13.58 0.35 -3.74
N VAL A 14 -12.76 -0.17 -2.83
CA VAL A 14 -13.07 -0.16 -1.39
C VAL A 14 -12.97 1.25 -0.83
N GLU A 15 -11.91 2.01 -1.11
CA GLU A 15 -11.73 3.39 -0.62
C GLU A 15 -12.89 4.31 -1.03
N ARG A 16 -13.41 4.16 -2.26
CA ARG A 16 -14.58 4.92 -2.72
C ARG A 16 -15.87 4.62 -1.95
N ARG A 17 -15.98 3.44 -1.34
CA ARG A 17 -17.18 2.99 -0.61
C ARG A 17 -17.03 3.09 0.90
N LEU A 18 -15.80 2.93 1.38
CA LEU A 18 -15.40 2.99 2.78
C LEU A 18 -14.08 3.79 2.86
N PRO A 19 -14.17 5.14 2.94
CA PRO A 19 -13.00 5.99 3.03
C PRO A 19 -12.14 5.66 4.24
N GLY A 20 -10.81 5.77 4.10
CA GLY A 20 -9.82 5.53 5.15
C GLY A 20 -9.12 4.17 5.09
N LEU A 21 -9.37 3.36 4.04
CA LEU A 21 -8.59 2.16 3.76
C LEU A 21 -7.13 2.54 3.49
N LEU A 22 -6.88 3.54 2.64
CA LEU A 22 -5.51 3.94 2.29
C LEU A 22 -4.73 4.47 3.49
N ASP A 23 -5.38 5.18 4.42
CA ASP A 23 -4.76 5.63 5.67
C ASP A 23 -4.45 4.45 6.59
N SER A 24 -5.35 3.48 6.67
CA SER A 24 -5.12 2.25 7.45
C SER A 24 -3.96 1.42 6.90
N LEU A 25 -3.84 1.34 5.56
CA LEU A 25 -2.74 0.64 4.89
C LEU A 25 -1.42 1.37 5.07
N ASP A 26 -1.40 2.71 4.99
CA ASP A 26 -0.21 3.52 5.26
C ASP A 26 0.32 3.30 6.69
N LEU A 27 -0.57 3.30 7.69
CA LEU A 27 -0.22 3.00 9.09
C LEU A 27 0.28 1.56 9.29
N SER A 28 -0.14 0.62 8.45
CA SER A 28 0.32 -0.76 8.51
C SER A 28 1.74 -0.94 7.96
N LEU A 29 2.26 0.02 7.20
CA LEU A 29 3.62 -0.03 6.64
C LEU A 29 4.71 -0.03 7.72
N ASP A 30 4.43 0.58 8.88
CA ASP A 30 5.31 0.53 10.04
C ASP A 30 5.46 -0.91 10.59
N LYS A 31 4.44 -1.74 10.37
CA LYS A 31 4.41 -3.16 10.77
C LYS A 31 5.01 -4.10 9.72
N LEU A 32 5.41 -3.58 8.55
CA LEU A 32 6.11 -4.34 7.53
C LEU A 32 7.60 -4.44 7.88
N GLY A 33 8.06 -5.67 8.07
CA GLY A 33 9.42 -6.03 8.48
C GLY A 33 9.39 -7.13 9.53
N ASP A 34 10.48 -7.87 9.67
CA ASP A 34 10.54 -8.99 10.62
C ASP A 34 10.70 -8.47 12.07
N PRO A 35 9.77 -8.72 13.00
CA PRO A 35 9.96 -8.34 14.40
C PRO A 35 11.09 -9.13 15.09
N SER A 36 11.57 -10.20 14.47
CA SER A 36 12.56 -11.14 14.99
C SER A 36 13.97 -10.94 14.43
N HIS A 37 14.42 -9.70 14.14
CA HIS A 37 15.85 -9.33 14.04
C HIS A 37 16.75 -10.31 13.25
N GLY A 38 16.25 -10.96 12.19
CA GLY A 38 17.09 -11.75 11.28
C GLY A 38 17.82 -10.83 10.32
N GLU A 39 19.13 -11.00 10.16
CA GLU A 39 20.00 -10.11 9.36
C GLU A 39 19.72 -10.09 7.84
N ASP A 40 18.71 -10.80 7.33
CA ASP A 40 18.34 -10.79 5.91
C ASP A 40 17.32 -9.66 5.61
N LYS A 41 17.79 -8.42 5.75
CA LYS A 41 16.94 -7.22 5.65
C LYS A 41 16.76 -6.76 4.21
N ASN A 42 15.56 -7.00 3.69
CA ASN A 42 14.99 -6.20 2.62
C ASN A 42 13.74 -5.41 3.05
N ASP A 43 13.51 -5.30 4.36
CA ASP A 43 12.34 -4.68 4.97
C ASP A 43 12.15 -3.23 4.50
N ASP A 44 13.24 -2.47 4.35
CA ASP A 44 13.17 -1.10 3.85
C ASP A 44 12.75 -1.03 2.38
N LYS A 45 13.17 -1.98 1.53
CA LYS A 45 12.68 -2.01 0.14
C LYS A 45 11.25 -2.48 0.06
N VAL A 46 10.85 -3.43 0.89
CA VAL A 46 9.45 -3.89 0.99
C VAL A 46 8.56 -2.74 1.43
N ARG A 47 8.94 -2.01 2.48
CA ARG A 47 8.23 -0.82 2.96
C ARG A 47 8.19 0.27 1.89
N HIS A 48 9.31 0.50 1.20
CA HIS A 48 9.37 1.48 0.11
C HIS A 48 8.44 1.13 -1.06
N ILE A 49 8.41 -0.13 -1.49
CA ILE A 49 7.53 -0.59 -2.57
C ILE A 49 6.06 -0.46 -2.14
N ALA A 50 5.73 -0.89 -0.92
CA ALA A 50 4.38 -0.78 -0.39
C ALA A 50 3.92 0.69 -0.27
N ALA A 51 4.79 1.59 0.20
CA ALA A 51 4.53 3.02 0.24
C ALA A 51 4.25 3.61 -1.16
N LYS A 52 5.01 3.19 -2.18
CA LYS A 52 4.77 3.64 -3.57
C LYS A 52 3.42 3.19 -4.10
N ILE A 53 2.96 1.99 -3.76
CA ILE A 53 1.63 1.48 -4.17
C ILE A 53 0.52 2.32 -3.53
N VAL A 54 0.62 2.59 -2.21
CA VAL A 54 -0.35 3.44 -1.50
C VAL A 54 -0.36 4.86 -2.07
N ALA A 55 0.81 5.45 -2.31
CA ALA A 55 0.93 6.78 -2.90
C ALA A 55 0.30 6.83 -4.31
N GLY A 56 0.61 5.87 -5.18
CA GLY A 56 0.04 5.81 -6.53
C GLY A 56 -1.49 5.65 -6.53
N ALA A 57 -2.04 4.87 -5.59
CA ALA A 57 -3.49 4.78 -5.40
C ALA A 57 -4.10 6.11 -4.95
N ARG A 58 -3.43 6.88 -4.08
CA ARG A 58 -3.89 8.21 -3.67
C ARG A 58 -3.85 9.24 -4.79
N GLU A 59 -2.82 9.21 -5.63
CA GLU A 59 -2.70 10.14 -6.77
C GLU A 59 -3.78 9.89 -7.83
N ASP A 60 -4.04 8.62 -8.20
CA ASP A 60 -5.15 8.28 -9.12
C ASP A 60 -6.52 8.75 -8.63
N MET A 61 -6.75 8.74 -7.32
CA MET A 61 -8.00 9.25 -6.76
C MET A 61 -8.13 10.78 -6.79
N LYS A 62 -7.01 11.52 -6.86
CA LYS A 62 -7.02 12.98 -7.02
C LYS A 62 -7.23 13.40 -8.48
N ASP A 63 -6.75 12.60 -9.43
CA ASP A 63 -6.89 12.85 -10.88
C ASP A 63 -8.25 12.40 -11.45
N GLY A 64 -9.06 11.69 -10.65
CA GLY A 64 -10.35 11.12 -11.07
C GLY A 64 -11.58 11.98 -10.80
N GLU A 65 -11.42 13.28 -10.54
CA GLU A 65 -12.51 14.28 -10.46
C GLU A 65 -12.95 14.80 -11.84
#